data_AF-A0A1I0K9D3-F1
#
_entry.id   AF-A0A1I0K9D3-F1
#
_cell.length_a   1.000
_cell.length_b   1.000
_cell.length_c   1.000
_cell.angle_alpha   90.00
_cell.angle_beta   90.00
_cell.angle_gamma   90.00
#
_symmetry.space_group_name_H-M   'P 1'
#
loop_
_entity.id
_entity.type
_entity.pdbx_description
1 polymer ?
#
loop_
_entity_poly.entity_id
_entity_poly.type
_entity_poly.pdbx_seq_one_letter_code
_entity_poly.pdbx_strand_id
1 'polypeptide(L)'
;MADMVVDPQIPPDDAQVLRQSRRVLVKMRQGWAPQSRRASPGASRGMVGILAGVVFFGLVLGLGAGVRGVVFMLLLFGLPLVIGLFARQDLSGEDEDDTERATYELLRWHEGRYVLLDDLDESARRLLARAQRAVATVTGSRVNAEGLLDDARNAVMLPAEEWEIARLLAKLSALRTKHRETVSRGLTPEVEAVAEPLARALDGSEDAVLARVEALERYAANVTEAERAYHAHEQIEELRGRLHQYEELVAETGADGFAVPELDRLAADADRLEQALRRSVSSAREAFRYLDPGAPKEVPGAPGEP
;
A
#
# COMPACT_ATOMS: atom_id res chain seq x y z
N MET A 1 7.96 1.14 -4.35
CA MET A 1 7.55 0.46 -3.10
C MET A 1 6.94 1.50 -2.20
N ALA A 2 5.81 1.19 -1.57
CA ALA A 2 5.16 2.11 -0.64
C ALA A 2 6.07 2.32 0.59
N ASP A 3 6.31 3.58 0.94
CA ASP A 3 7.19 3.97 2.06
C ASP A 3 6.51 3.79 3.44
N MET A 4 5.25 3.38 3.42
CA MET A 4 4.39 3.20 4.58
C MET A 4 3.36 2.09 4.32
N VAL A 5 3.13 1.26 5.33
CA VAL A 5 2.02 0.30 5.38
C VAL A 5 0.92 0.87 6.29
N VAL A 6 -0.33 0.81 5.86
CA VAL A 6 -1.48 1.43 6.55
C VAL A 6 -2.47 0.33 6.93
N ASP A 7 -3.08 0.45 8.11
CA ASP A 7 -4.14 -0.44 8.57
C ASP A 7 -5.30 -0.46 7.54
N PRO A 8 -5.69 -1.63 7.00
CA PRO A 8 -6.74 -1.73 6.00
C PRO A 8 -8.13 -1.34 6.52
N GLN A 9 -8.32 -1.19 7.83
CA GLN A 9 -9.56 -0.66 8.41
C GLN A 9 -9.70 0.87 8.27
N ILE A 10 -8.64 1.56 7.86
CA ILE A 10 -8.69 3.00 7.61
C ILE A 10 -9.43 3.24 6.27
N PRO A 11 -10.36 4.22 6.21
CA PRO A 11 -11.02 4.61 4.96
C PRO A 11 -10.01 4.85 3.83
N PRO A 12 -10.34 4.46 2.58
CA PRO A 12 -9.39 4.51 1.47
C PRO A 12 -8.89 5.93 1.16
N ASP A 13 -9.75 6.94 1.32
CA ASP A 13 -9.41 8.35 1.10
C ASP A 13 -8.35 8.80 2.11
N ASP A 14 -8.57 8.51 3.40
CA ASP A 14 -7.63 8.81 4.48
C ASP A 14 -6.32 8.04 4.30
N ALA A 15 -6.40 6.75 3.94
CA ALA A 15 -5.22 5.92 3.68
C ALA A 15 -4.38 6.43 2.51
N GLN A 16 -4.99 7.01 1.47
CA GLN A 16 -4.28 7.62 0.36
C GLN A 16 -3.54 8.88 0.82
N VAL A 17 -4.21 9.75 1.60
CA VAL A 17 -3.59 10.95 2.18
C VAL A 17 -2.41 10.54 3.05
N LEU A 18 -2.57 9.58 3.97
CA LEU A 18 -1.51 9.09 4.84
C LEU A 18 -0.27 8.63 4.06
N ARG A 19 -0.44 7.85 2.99
CA ARG A 19 0.67 7.39 2.14
C ARG A 19 1.42 8.53 1.44
N GLN A 20 0.74 9.64 1.13
CA GLN A 20 1.33 10.82 0.49
C GLN A 20 1.95 11.80 1.50
N SER A 21 1.68 11.63 2.79
CA SER A 21 1.97 12.61 3.85
C SER A 21 3.39 12.53 4.44
N ARG A 22 4.34 11.93 3.72
CA ARG A 22 5.72 11.69 4.21
C ARG A 22 6.39 12.97 4.73
N ARG A 23 6.24 14.08 4.00
CA ARG A 23 6.87 15.37 4.36
C ARG A 23 6.38 15.86 5.73
N VAL A 24 5.07 15.78 5.97
CA VAL A 24 4.44 16.21 7.23
C VAL A 24 4.83 15.29 8.38
N LEU A 25 4.94 13.99 8.12
CA LEU A 25 5.43 13.01 9.10
C LEU A 25 6.86 13.26 9.56
N VAL A 26 7.77 13.57 8.63
CA VAL A 26 9.16 13.91 8.96
C VAL A 26 9.20 15.19 9.81
N LYS A 27 8.42 16.21 9.44
CA LYS A 27 8.28 17.45 10.24
C LYS A 27 7.76 17.14 11.66
N MET A 28 6.69 16.35 11.77
CA MET A 28 6.09 15.96 13.05
C MET A 28 7.08 15.24 13.97
N ARG A 29 7.91 14.33 13.43
CA ARG A 29 8.97 13.64 14.20
C ARG A 29 10.07 14.56 14.68
N GLN A 30 10.32 15.67 13.98
CA GLN A 30 11.24 16.72 14.40
C GLN A 30 10.63 17.66 15.44
N GLY A 31 9.41 17.38 15.93
CA GLY A 31 8.72 18.17 16.94
C GLY A 31 7.93 19.35 16.39
N TRP A 32 7.73 19.42 15.06
CA TRP A 32 6.86 20.43 14.47
C TRP A 32 5.39 20.10 14.78
N ALA A 33 4.66 21.09 15.28
CA ALA A 33 3.22 21.06 15.43
C ALA A 33 2.63 22.34 14.81
N PRO A 34 1.54 22.25 14.03
CA PRO A 34 0.91 23.41 13.43
C PRO A 34 0.44 24.38 14.52
N GLN A 35 0.74 25.66 14.36
CA GLN A 35 0.28 26.68 15.29
C GLN A 35 -1.25 26.81 15.21
N SER A 36 -1.93 26.85 16.35
CA SER A 36 -3.37 27.10 16.39
C SER A 36 -3.65 28.47 15.79
N ARG A 37 -4.28 28.52 14.61
CA ARG A 37 -4.77 29.78 14.02
C ARG A 37 -5.75 30.40 15.03
N ARG A 38 -5.34 31.47 15.72
CA ARG A 38 -6.32 32.45 16.21
C ARG A 38 -6.93 33.01 14.94
N ALA A 39 -8.25 32.84 14.77
CA ALA A 39 -8.99 33.45 13.68
C ALA A 39 -8.64 34.94 13.66
N SER A 40 -7.74 35.34 12.75
CA SER A 40 -7.38 36.74 12.60
C SER A 40 -8.57 37.39 11.90
N PRO A 41 -9.32 38.30 12.54
CA PRO A 41 -10.49 38.95 11.93
C PRO A 41 -10.07 39.97 10.85
N GLY A 42 -8.85 39.87 10.32
CA GLY A 42 -8.13 40.93 9.61
C GLY A 42 -8.16 40.83 8.08
N ALA A 43 -8.33 39.64 7.51
CA ALA A 43 -8.23 39.45 6.05
C ALA A 43 -9.30 40.25 5.27
N SER A 44 -10.52 40.34 5.80
CA SER A 44 -11.57 41.17 5.19
C SER A 44 -11.38 42.68 5.42
N ARG A 45 -10.69 43.09 6.49
CA ARG A 45 -10.43 44.52 6.78
C ARG A 45 -9.27 45.09 5.95
N GLY A 46 -8.26 44.27 5.64
CA GLY A 46 -7.15 44.68 4.77
C GLY A 46 -7.62 45.03 3.36
N MET A 47 -8.49 44.18 2.79
CA MET A 47 -9.03 44.38 1.44
C MET A 47 -9.97 45.60 1.34
N VAL A 48 -10.79 45.86 2.37
CA VAL A 48 -11.66 47.05 2.43
C VAL A 48 -10.84 48.33 2.64
N GLY A 49 -9.78 48.30 3.45
CA GLY A 49 -8.90 49.44 3.68
C GLY A 49 -8.13 49.88 2.43
N ILE A 50 -7.66 48.92 1.63
CA ILE A 50 -6.95 49.20 0.37
C ILE A 50 -7.91 49.77 -0.69
N LEU A 51 -9.12 49.22 -0.83
CA LEU A 51 -10.16 49.75 -1.72
C LEU A 51 -10.56 51.18 -1.35
N ALA A 52 -10.76 51.45 -0.06
CA ALA A 52 -11.07 52.78 0.45
C ALA A 52 -9.91 53.77 0.19
N GLY A 53 -8.66 53.33 0.38
CA GLY A 53 -7.47 54.13 0.11
C GLY A 53 -7.32 54.50 -1.37
N VAL A 54 -7.54 53.54 -2.29
CA VAL A 54 -7.45 53.77 -3.74
C VAL A 54 -8.55 54.73 -4.22
N VAL A 55 -9.78 54.58 -3.73
CA VAL A 55 -10.90 55.48 -4.05
C VAL A 55 -10.63 56.89 -3.52
N PHE A 56 -10.18 57.02 -2.27
CA PHE A 56 -9.89 58.31 -1.66
C PHE A 56 -8.72 59.03 -2.34
N PHE A 57 -7.64 58.31 -2.66
CA PHE A 57 -6.47 58.90 -3.30
C PHE A 57 -6.72 59.24 -4.78
N GLY A 58 -7.52 58.44 -5.48
CA GLY A 58 -8.01 58.75 -6.83
C GLY A 58 -8.87 60.01 -6.87
N LEU A 59 -9.71 60.22 -5.85
CA LEU A 59 -10.54 61.41 -5.71
C LEU A 59 -9.71 62.69 -5.46
N VAL A 60 -8.69 62.60 -4.59
CA VAL A 60 -7.83 63.75 -4.22
C VAL A 60 -6.90 64.18 -5.36
N LEU A 61 -6.42 63.24 -6.18
CA LEU A 61 -5.51 63.55 -7.30
C LEU A 61 -6.19 63.87 -8.62
N GLY A 62 -7.46 63.51 -8.82
CA GLY A 62 -8.24 63.84 -10.02
C GLY A 62 -8.44 65.36 -10.26
N LEU A 63 -8.11 66.20 -9.28
CA LEU A 63 -8.21 67.65 -9.36
C LEU A 63 -6.97 68.36 -9.97
N GLY A 64 -5.88 67.65 -10.29
CA GLY A 64 -4.64 68.27 -10.80
C GLY A 64 -4.23 67.80 -12.20
N ALA A 65 -4.61 68.55 -13.25
CA ALA A 65 -4.32 68.24 -14.65
C ALA A 65 -2.84 68.43 -15.04
N GLY A 66 -2.32 67.53 -15.90
CA GLY A 66 -1.13 67.74 -16.73
C GLY A 66 0.08 66.86 -16.38
N VAL A 67 0.47 65.94 -17.30
CA VAL A 67 1.64 65.03 -17.27
C VAL A 67 1.64 63.96 -16.15
N ARG A 68 0.88 64.14 -15.07
CA ARG A 68 0.67 63.15 -13.99
C ARG A 68 -0.23 61.96 -14.34
N GLY A 69 -0.79 61.89 -15.55
CA GLY A 69 -1.73 60.83 -15.96
C GLY A 69 -1.10 59.44 -16.12
N VAL A 70 0.16 59.36 -16.56
CA VAL A 70 0.85 58.06 -16.73
C VAL A 70 1.28 57.48 -15.38
N VAL A 71 1.79 58.31 -14.48
CA VAL A 71 2.07 57.90 -13.08
C VAL A 71 0.77 57.52 -12.36
N PHE A 72 -0.33 58.21 -12.65
CA PHE A 72 -1.66 57.86 -12.17
C PHE A 72 -2.14 56.51 -12.70
N MET A 73 -1.98 56.20 -14.00
CA MET A 73 -2.32 54.88 -14.53
C MET A 73 -1.45 53.77 -13.94
N LEU A 74 -0.14 54.01 -13.77
CA LEU A 74 0.75 53.03 -13.13
C LEU A 74 0.43 52.80 -11.65
N LEU A 75 0.01 53.83 -10.90
CA LEU A 75 -0.44 53.66 -9.51
C LEU A 75 -1.84 53.03 -9.43
N LEU A 76 -2.77 53.46 -10.28
CA LEU A 76 -4.16 52.98 -10.27
C LEU A 76 -4.28 51.53 -10.76
N PHE A 77 -3.44 51.10 -11.70
CA PHE A 77 -3.46 49.72 -12.22
C PHE A 77 -2.31 48.87 -11.68
N GLY A 78 -1.10 49.43 -11.53
CA GLY A 78 0.07 48.67 -11.08
C GLY A 78 0.01 48.32 -9.59
N LEU A 79 -0.47 49.23 -8.73
CA LEU A 79 -0.60 48.92 -7.29
C LEU A 79 -1.61 47.80 -7.01
N PRO A 80 -2.85 47.81 -7.54
CA PRO A 80 -3.77 46.69 -7.35
C PRO A 80 -3.31 45.42 -8.09
N LEU A 81 -2.57 45.51 -9.19
CA LEU A 81 -1.98 44.34 -9.84
C LEU A 81 -0.92 43.69 -8.96
N VAL A 82 -0.02 44.48 -8.35
CA VAL A 82 1.00 43.99 -7.42
C VAL A 82 0.36 43.44 -6.15
N ILE A 83 -0.64 44.12 -5.59
CA ILE A 83 -1.41 43.65 -4.43
C ILE A 83 -2.17 42.36 -4.78
N GLY A 84 -2.77 42.27 -5.97
CA GLY A 84 -3.44 41.06 -6.45
C GLY A 84 -2.48 39.88 -6.64
N LEU A 85 -1.27 40.14 -7.13
CA LEU A 85 -0.20 39.13 -7.22
C LEU A 85 0.28 38.68 -5.84
N PHE A 86 0.45 39.61 -4.90
CA PHE A 86 0.84 39.29 -3.52
C PHE A 86 -0.26 38.54 -2.78
N ALA A 87 -1.52 38.97 -2.89
CA ALA A 87 -2.66 38.27 -2.30
C ALA A 87 -2.84 36.88 -2.91
N ARG A 88 -2.58 36.70 -4.20
CA ARG A 88 -2.60 35.38 -4.84
C ARG A 88 -1.47 34.47 -4.37
N GLN A 89 -0.30 35.02 -4.06
CA GLN A 89 0.79 34.27 -3.42
C GLN A 89 0.48 33.93 -1.94
N ASP A 90 -0.17 34.85 -1.21
CA ASP A 90 -0.55 34.65 0.19
C ASP A 90 -1.63 33.57 0.31
N LEU A 91 -2.67 33.63 -0.54
CA LEU A 91 -3.70 32.60 -0.62
C LEU A 91 -3.12 31.22 -0.97
N SER A 92 -2.11 31.14 -1.84
CA SER A 92 -1.45 29.86 -2.14
C SER A 92 -0.67 29.28 -0.96
N GLY A 93 -0.16 30.12 -0.05
CA GLY A 93 0.48 29.67 1.19
C GLY A 93 -0.54 29.25 2.25
N GLU A 94 -1.67 29.95 2.34
CA GLU A 94 -2.76 29.60 3.26
C GLU A 94 -3.39 28.23 2.93
N ASP A 95 -3.57 27.92 1.64
CA ASP A 95 -4.08 26.61 1.20
C ASP A 95 -3.10 25.46 1.50
N GLU A 96 -1.78 25.69 1.35
CA GLU A 96 -0.75 24.69 1.66
C GLU A 96 -0.66 24.44 3.17
N ASP A 97 -0.71 25.50 3.99
CA ASP A 97 -0.70 25.40 5.45
C ASP A 97 -1.95 24.69 6.01
N ASP A 98 -3.14 24.98 5.46
CA ASP A 98 -4.38 24.32 5.86
C ASP A 98 -4.38 22.82 5.47
N THR A 99 -3.79 22.49 4.31
CA THR A 99 -3.59 21.09 3.88
C THR A 99 -2.60 20.35 4.78
N GLU A 100 -1.45 20.96 5.11
CA GLU A 100 -0.45 20.36 6.02
C GLU A 100 -1.03 20.16 7.43
N ARG A 101 -1.89 21.08 7.89
CA ARG A 101 -2.55 20.97 9.18
C ARG A 101 -3.60 19.85 9.20
N ALA A 102 -4.48 19.79 8.20
CA ALA A 102 -5.46 18.70 8.10
C ALA A 102 -4.75 17.34 8.04
N THR A 103 -3.64 17.27 7.30
CA THR A 103 -2.76 16.11 7.23
C THR A 103 -2.15 15.75 8.59
N TYR A 104 -1.64 16.73 9.33
CA TYR A 104 -1.11 16.53 10.69
C TYR A 104 -2.17 16.00 11.65
N GLU A 105 -3.38 16.57 11.62
CA GLU A 105 -4.49 16.14 12.47
C GLU A 105 -4.91 14.70 12.13
N LEU A 106 -4.95 14.34 10.84
CA LEU A 106 -5.20 12.97 10.38
C LEU A 106 -4.11 11.98 10.84
N LEU A 107 -2.83 12.35 10.68
CA LEU A 107 -1.68 11.54 11.14
C LEU A 107 -1.69 11.29 12.64
N ARG A 108 -2.10 12.31 13.42
CA ARG A 108 -2.25 12.21 14.87
C ARG A 108 -3.46 11.36 15.26
N TRP A 109 -4.57 11.50 14.55
CA TRP A 109 -5.78 10.70 14.81
C TRP A 109 -5.56 9.21 14.56
N HIS A 110 -4.81 8.88 13.51
CA HIS A 110 -4.47 7.51 13.15
C HIS A 110 -3.11 7.05 13.67
N GLU A 111 -2.57 7.70 14.70
CA GLU A 111 -1.30 7.29 15.31
C GLU A 111 -1.36 5.81 15.76
N GLY A 112 -0.33 5.04 15.42
CA GLY A 112 -0.29 3.59 15.68
C GLY A 112 -1.09 2.72 14.70
N ARG A 113 -1.76 3.31 13.70
CA ARG A 113 -2.47 2.60 12.61
C ARG A 113 -1.77 2.71 11.25
N TYR A 114 -0.51 3.12 11.26
CA TYR A 114 0.41 3.05 10.12
C TYR A 114 1.81 2.68 10.61
N VAL A 115 2.62 2.11 9.73
CA VAL A 115 4.02 1.73 9.96
C VAL A 115 4.87 2.33 8.86
N LEU A 116 5.91 3.07 9.24
CA LEU A 116 6.88 3.64 8.32
C LEU A 116 8.03 2.66 8.11
N LEU A 117 8.57 2.62 6.89
CA LEU A 117 9.76 1.80 6.61
C LEU A 117 10.97 2.26 7.41
N ASP A 118 11.05 3.54 7.75
CA ASP A 118 12.10 4.13 8.59
C ASP A 118 12.06 3.64 10.05
N ASP A 119 10.94 3.07 10.51
CA ASP A 119 10.82 2.47 11.86
C ASP A 119 11.35 1.03 11.92
N LEU A 120 11.61 0.44 10.76
CA LEU A 120 12.04 -0.94 10.63
C LEU A 120 13.56 -1.02 10.58
N ASP A 121 14.13 -1.95 11.34
CA ASP A 121 15.53 -2.31 11.15
C ASP A 121 15.73 -3.00 9.78
N GLU A 122 16.98 -3.12 9.35
CA GLU A 122 17.32 -3.66 8.02
C GLU A 122 16.85 -5.13 7.83
N SER A 123 16.85 -5.95 8.89
CA SER A 123 16.32 -7.31 8.80
C SER A 123 14.79 -7.32 8.63
N ALA A 124 14.11 -6.47 9.39
CA ALA A 124 12.66 -6.30 9.35
C ALA A 124 12.19 -5.74 8.00
N ARG A 125 12.92 -4.78 7.42
CA ARG A 125 12.64 -4.26 6.06
C ARG A 125 12.68 -5.36 5.00
N ARG A 126 13.65 -6.26 5.07
CA ARG A 126 13.75 -7.39 4.13
C ARG A 126 12.59 -8.39 4.29
N LEU A 127 12.19 -8.70 5.52
CA LEU A 127 11.04 -9.58 5.76
C LEU A 127 9.73 -8.96 5.29
N LEU A 128 9.51 -7.67 5.53
CA LEU A 128 8.33 -6.97 5.02
C LEU A 128 8.31 -6.97 3.49
N ALA A 129 9.45 -6.70 2.84
CA ALA A 129 9.53 -6.73 1.38
C ALA A 129 9.27 -8.13 0.78
N ARG A 130 9.61 -9.20 1.50
CA ARG A 130 9.25 -10.57 1.13
C ARG A 130 7.74 -10.78 1.19
N ALA A 131 7.11 -10.41 2.31
CA ALA A 131 5.66 -10.51 2.48
C ALA A 131 4.91 -9.72 1.40
N GLN A 132 5.32 -8.46 1.15
CA GLN A 132 4.71 -7.61 0.12
C GLN A 132 4.79 -8.20 -1.29
N ARG A 133 5.92 -8.82 -1.65
CA ARG A 133 6.05 -9.52 -2.93
C ARG A 133 5.13 -10.73 -3.02
N ALA A 134 5.00 -11.48 -1.93
CA ALA A 134 4.08 -12.61 -1.89
C ALA A 134 2.61 -12.16 -2.04
N VAL A 135 2.18 -11.12 -1.31
CA VAL A 135 0.84 -10.51 -1.49
C VAL A 135 0.65 -10.04 -2.93
N ALA A 136 1.59 -9.27 -3.49
CA ALA A 136 1.50 -8.76 -4.85
C ALA A 136 1.44 -9.87 -5.91
N THR A 137 2.12 -11.00 -5.68
CA THR A 137 2.06 -12.16 -6.56
C THR A 137 0.66 -12.77 -6.58
N VAL A 138 0.01 -12.87 -5.42
CA VAL A 138 -1.34 -13.42 -5.32
C VAL A 138 -2.37 -12.45 -5.91
N THR A 139 -2.35 -11.19 -5.49
CA THR A 139 -3.34 -10.18 -5.92
C THR A 139 -3.20 -9.82 -7.40
N GLY A 140 -1.99 -9.93 -7.96
CA GLY A 140 -1.73 -9.72 -9.38
C GLY A 140 -1.96 -10.95 -10.27
N SER A 141 -2.26 -12.12 -9.72
CA SER A 141 -2.50 -13.33 -10.51
C SER A 141 -3.86 -13.29 -11.20
N ARG A 142 -3.93 -13.80 -12.45
CA ARG A 142 -5.20 -13.88 -13.18
C ARG A 142 -6.12 -14.91 -12.55
N VAL A 143 -5.58 -16.00 -12.01
CA VAL A 143 -6.36 -17.00 -11.25
C VAL A 143 -7.09 -16.35 -10.06
N ASN A 144 -6.50 -15.35 -9.38
CA ASN A 144 -7.21 -14.57 -8.37
C ASN A 144 -8.25 -13.61 -8.99
N ALA A 145 -7.89 -12.91 -10.08
CA ALA A 145 -8.78 -11.96 -10.75
C ALA A 145 -10.04 -12.63 -11.37
N GLU A 146 -9.93 -13.87 -11.81
CA GLU A 146 -11.01 -14.68 -12.38
C GLU A 146 -11.84 -15.40 -11.29
N GLY A 147 -11.61 -15.10 -10.01
CA GLY A 147 -12.38 -15.65 -8.88
C GLY A 147 -12.11 -17.13 -8.57
N LEU A 148 -11.06 -17.74 -9.15
CA LEU A 148 -10.72 -19.14 -8.88
C LEU A 148 -10.14 -19.33 -7.47
N LEU A 149 -9.56 -18.27 -6.89
CA LEU A 149 -9.08 -18.22 -5.52
C LEU A 149 -9.90 -17.19 -4.76
N ASP A 150 -10.93 -17.64 -4.02
CA ASP A 150 -11.85 -16.86 -3.16
C ASP A 150 -11.44 -15.38 -3.01
N ASP A 151 -11.79 -14.59 -4.03
CA ASP A 151 -11.17 -13.31 -4.34
C ASP A 151 -11.59 -12.25 -3.32
N ALA A 152 -12.86 -12.30 -2.90
CA ALA A 152 -13.40 -11.48 -1.82
C ALA A 152 -12.67 -11.74 -0.49
N ARG A 153 -12.36 -13.00 -0.17
CA ARG A 153 -11.63 -13.35 1.05
C ARG A 153 -10.17 -12.92 0.97
N ASN A 154 -9.52 -13.11 -0.18
CA ASN A 154 -8.15 -12.66 -0.43
C ASN A 154 -8.02 -11.14 -0.34
N ALA A 155 -8.97 -10.39 -0.89
CA ALA A 155 -8.99 -8.92 -0.88
C ALA A 155 -9.06 -8.31 0.53
N VAL A 156 -9.62 -9.05 1.50
CA VAL A 156 -9.72 -8.60 2.90
C VAL A 156 -8.59 -9.16 3.76
N MET A 157 -8.29 -10.46 3.64
CA MET A 157 -7.32 -11.15 4.50
C MET A 157 -5.88 -10.75 4.18
N LEU A 158 -5.50 -10.64 2.90
CA LEU A 158 -4.10 -10.38 2.54
C LEU A 158 -3.62 -8.99 2.99
N PRO A 159 -4.38 -7.89 2.81
CA PRO A 159 -3.99 -6.61 3.38
C PRO A 159 -3.93 -6.61 4.91
N ALA A 160 -4.81 -7.37 5.58
CA ALA A 160 -4.80 -7.50 7.03
C ALA A 160 -3.55 -8.24 7.53
N GLU A 161 -3.15 -9.33 6.88
CA GLU A 161 -1.93 -10.06 7.20
C GLU A 161 -0.67 -9.22 6.91
N GLU A 162 -0.61 -8.49 5.79
CA GLU A 162 0.50 -7.58 5.50
C GLU A 162 0.64 -6.51 6.60
N TRP A 163 -0.48 -5.91 7.01
CA TRP A 163 -0.50 -4.92 8.08
C TRP A 163 -0.04 -5.50 9.42
N GLU A 164 -0.54 -6.67 9.80
CA GLU A 164 -0.15 -7.33 11.05
C GLU A 164 1.34 -7.69 11.06
N ILE A 165 1.88 -8.19 9.95
CA ILE A 165 3.32 -8.44 9.79
C ILE A 165 4.10 -7.14 9.95
N ALA A 166 3.71 -6.06 9.26
CA ALA A 166 4.39 -4.76 9.36
C ALA A 166 4.39 -4.23 10.80
N ARG A 167 3.23 -4.30 11.47
CA ARG A 167 3.05 -3.87 12.87
C ARG A 167 3.93 -4.66 13.84
N LEU A 168 4.00 -5.98 13.69
CA LEU A 168 4.85 -6.84 14.52
C LEU A 168 6.34 -6.56 14.28
N LEU A 169 6.75 -6.42 13.02
CA LEU A 169 8.13 -6.10 12.65
C LEU A 169 8.59 -4.73 13.18
N ALA A 170 7.70 -3.72 13.18
CA ALA A 170 7.98 -2.41 13.77
C ALA A 170 8.19 -2.52 15.28
N LYS A 171 7.33 -3.29 15.98
CA LYS A 171 7.50 -3.56 17.42
C LYS A 171 8.82 -4.28 17.73
N LEU A 172 9.17 -5.31 16.95
CA LEU A 172 10.44 -6.02 17.10
C LEU A 172 11.65 -5.10 16.87
N SER A 173 11.61 -4.27 15.83
CA SER A 173 12.67 -3.30 15.51
C SER A 173 12.89 -2.29 16.65
N ALA A 174 11.79 -1.78 17.22
CA ALA A 174 11.84 -0.88 18.37
C ALA A 174 12.41 -1.57 19.62
N LEU A 175 11.99 -2.80 19.91
CA LEU A 175 12.48 -3.58 21.05
C LEU A 175 13.98 -3.92 20.92
N ARG A 176 14.43 -4.34 19.74
CA ARG A 176 15.86 -4.59 19.46
C ARG A 176 16.72 -3.35 19.62
N THR A 177 16.21 -2.20 19.20
CA THR A 177 16.93 -0.93 19.35
C THR A 177 17.08 -0.56 20.82
N LYS A 178 15.99 -0.65 21.60
CA LYS A 178 16.05 -0.44 23.07
C LYS A 178 16.97 -1.45 23.77
N HIS A 179 16.92 -2.72 23.37
CA HIS A 179 17.79 -3.76 23.93
C HIS A 179 19.27 -3.44 23.66
N ARG A 180 19.64 -3.10 22.42
CA ARG A 180 21.01 -2.68 22.06
C ARG A 180 21.47 -1.44 22.82
N GLU A 181 20.61 -0.44 22.99
CA GLU A 181 20.92 0.76 23.80
C GLU A 181 21.14 0.45 25.28
N THR A 182 20.43 -0.54 25.82
CA THR A 182 20.57 -0.95 27.22
C THR A 182 21.87 -1.74 27.41
N VAL A 183 22.15 -2.67 26.49
CA VAL A 183 23.40 -3.46 26.50
C VAL A 183 24.64 -2.56 26.31
N SER A 184 24.58 -1.56 25.44
CA SER A 184 25.72 -0.67 25.17
C SER A 184 26.09 0.24 26.34
N ARG A 185 25.16 0.47 27.30
CA ARG A 185 25.42 1.19 28.55
C ARG A 185 26.12 0.33 29.61
N GLY A 186 26.33 -0.95 29.32
CA GLY A 186 26.88 -1.93 30.25
C GLY A 186 25.80 -2.52 31.15
N LEU A 187 25.77 -3.85 31.26
CA LEU A 187 24.88 -4.58 32.16
C LEU A 187 25.71 -5.14 33.32
N THR A 188 25.13 -5.14 34.53
CA THR A 188 25.69 -5.96 35.62
C THR A 188 25.27 -7.42 35.40
N PRO A 189 26.03 -8.40 35.92
CA PRO A 189 25.70 -9.82 35.76
C PRO A 189 24.27 -10.18 36.24
N GLU A 190 23.77 -9.48 37.27
CA GLU A 190 22.42 -9.66 37.79
C GLU A 190 21.35 -9.18 36.80
N VAL A 191 21.61 -8.10 36.06
CA VAL A 191 20.70 -7.58 35.03
C VAL A 191 20.74 -8.46 33.78
N GLU A 192 21.90 -9.01 33.44
CA GLU A 192 22.06 -9.94 32.31
C GLU A 192 21.22 -11.22 32.49
N ALA A 193 21.21 -11.80 33.69
CA ALA A 193 20.38 -12.97 34.02
C ALA A 193 18.87 -12.70 33.87
N VAL A 194 18.42 -11.46 34.13
CA VAL A 194 17.03 -11.04 33.94
C VAL A 194 16.71 -10.70 32.48
N ALA A 195 17.71 -10.28 31.70
CA ALA A 195 17.55 -9.96 30.29
C ALA A 195 17.47 -11.21 29.39
N GLU A 196 18.07 -12.33 29.80
CA GLU A 196 18.11 -13.56 29.00
C GLU A 196 16.73 -14.13 28.63
N PRO A 197 15.74 -14.25 29.54
CA PRO A 197 14.38 -14.68 29.17
C PRO A 197 13.69 -13.70 28.20
N LEU A 198 13.97 -12.40 28.32
CA LEU A 198 13.41 -11.38 27.43
C LEU A 198 13.99 -11.50 26.02
N ALA A 199 15.29 -11.79 25.90
CA ALA A 199 15.93 -12.08 24.62
C ALA A 199 15.32 -13.33 23.96
N ARG A 200 15.15 -14.42 24.72
CA ARG A 200 14.48 -15.64 24.21
C ARG A 200 13.04 -15.38 23.75
N ALA A 201 12.29 -14.55 24.47
CA ALA A 201 10.94 -14.17 24.06
C ALA A 201 10.94 -13.33 22.76
N LEU A 202 11.97 -12.51 22.56
CA LEU A 202 12.15 -11.72 21.34
C LEU A 202 12.47 -12.63 20.15
N ASP A 203 13.37 -13.59 20.32
CA ASP A 203 13.74 -14.58 19.29
C ASP A 203 12.51 -15.43 18.89
N GLY A 204 11.76 -15.94 19.87
CA GLY A 204 10.53 -16.69 19.58
C GLY A 204 9.45 -15.86 18.88
N SER A 205 9.41 -14.55 19.13
CA SER A 205 8.51 -13.63 18.44
C SER A 205 8.96 -13.36 16.99
N GLU A 206 10.28 -13.29 16.75
CA GLU A 206 10.84 -13.20 15.40
C GLU A 206 10.55 -14.47 14.59
N ASP A 207 10.80 -15.65 15.16
CA ASP A 207 10.53 -16.93 14.51
C ASP A 207 9.05 -17.06 14.13
N ALA A 208 8.15 -16.61 14.99
CA ALA A 208 6.72 -16.61 14.70
C ALA A 208 6.35 -15.68 13.52
N VAL A 209 6.97 -14.50 13.41
CA VAL A 209 6.75 -13.59 12.28
C VAL A 209 7.35 -14.17 10.99
N LEU A 210 8.55 -14.75 11.07
CA LEU A 210 9.19 -15.43 9.94
C LEU A 210 8.30 -16.56 9.41
N ALA A 211 7.78 -17.41 10.28
CA ALA A 211 6.89 -18.51 9.89
C ALA A 211 5.61 -18.02 9.16
N ARG A 212 5.06 -16.86 9.56
CA ARG A 212 3.94 -16.24 8.85
C ARG A 212 4.32 -15.78 7.45
N VAL A 213 5.48 -15.12 7.30
CA VAL A 213 5.99 -14.70 5.99
C VAL A 213 6.22 -15.90 5.08
N GLU A 214 6.81 -16.98 5.60
CA GLU A 214 7.05 -18.21 4.84
C GLU A 214 5.75 -18.91 4.43
N ALA A 215 4.73 -18.90 5.29
CA ALA A 215 3.41 -19.41 4.92
C ALA A 215 2.80 -18.61 3.76
N LEU A 216 2.97 -17.27 3.77
CA LEU A 216 2.48 -16.39 2.73
C LEU A 216 3.23 -16.60 1.40
N GLU A 217 4.55 -16.78 1.47
CA GLU A 217 5.37 -17.15 0.31
C GLU A 217 4.99 -18.51 -0.28
N ARG A 218 4.71 -19.50 0.58
CA ARG A 218 4.22 -20.82 0.13
C ARG A 218 2.87 -20.70 -0.58
N TYR A 219 1.98 -19.88 -0.05
CA TYR A 219 0.71 -19.60 -0.72
C TYR A 219 0.94 -18.94 -2.09
N ALA A 220 1.78 -17.91 -2.17
CA ALA A 220 2.12 -17.26 -3.43
C ALA A 220 2.77 -18.21 -4.45
N ALA A 221 3.59 -19.17 -4.00
CA ALA A 221 4.17 -20.20 -4.84
C ALA A 221 3.08 -21.11 -5.44
N ASN A 222 2.13 -21.58 -4.62
CA ASN A 222 1.00 -22.39 -5.08
C ASN A 222 0.09 -21.62 -6.06
N VAL A 223 -0.12 -20.33 -5.82
CA VAL A 223 -0.86 -19.46 -6.76
C VAL A 223 -0.12 -19.32 -8.08
N THR A 224 1.21 -19.19 -8.05
CA THR A 224 2.03 -19.15 -9.28
C THR A 224 1.94 -20.47 -10.06
N GLU A 225 1.90 -21.61 -9.38
CA GLU A 225 1.66 -22.90 -10.05
C GLU A 225 0.27 -22.98 -10.67
N ALA A 226 -0.75 -22.49 -9.95
CA ALA A 226 -2.12 -22.43 -10.47
C ALA A 226 -2.21 -21.51 -11.70
N GLU A 227 -1.54 -20.37 -11.68
CA GLU A 227 -1.46 -19.44 -12.81
C GLU A 227 -0.85 -20.10 -14.05
N ARG A 228 0.25 -20.85 -13.88
CA ARG A 228 0.85 -21.60 -15.00
C ARG A 228 -0.11 -22.65 -15.58
N ALA A 229 -0.78 -23.39 -14.71
CA ALA A 229 -1.76 -24.38 -15.14
C ALA A 229 -2.97 -23.73 -15.84
N TYR A 230 -3.38 -22.55 -15.39
CA TYR A 230 -4.48 -21.79 -15.96
C TYR A 230 -4.12 -21.28 -17.36
N HIS A 231 -2.94 -20.68 -17.54
CA HIS A 231 -2.48 -20.25 -18.86
C HIS A 231 -2.36 -21.41 -19.86
N ALA A 232 -1.84 -22.56 -19.41
CA ALA A 232 -1.74 -23.73 -20.27
C ALA A 232 -3.12 -24.28 -20.64
N HIS A 233 -4.10 -24.23 -19.72
CA HIS A 233 -5.48 -24.60 -20.01
C HIS A 233 -6.11 -23.66 -21.04
N GLU A 234 -5.97 -22.34 -20.90
CA GLU A 234 -6.48 -21.37 -21.88
C GLU A 234 -5.92 -21.58 -23.29
N GLN A 235 -4.62 -21.84 -23.41
CA GLN A 235 -3.98 -22.10 -24.70
C GLN A 235 -4.56 -23.35 -25.39
N ILE A 236 -4.87 -24.40 -24.61
CA ILE A 236 -5.48 -25.61 -25.16
C ILE A 236 -6.94 -25.37 -25.53
N GLU A 237 -7.70 -24.61 -24.74
CA GLU A 237 -9.07 -24.25 -25.11
C GLU A 237 -9.12 -23.40 -26.39
N GLU A 238 -8.15 -22.50 -26.60
CA GLU A 238 -8.02 -21.76 -27.86
C GLU A 238 -7.77 -22.71 -29.05
N LEU A 239 -6.91 -23.72 -28.87
CA LEU A 239 -6.66 -24.74 -29.89
C LEU A 239 -7.90 -25.63 -30.13
N ARG A 240 -8.62 -26.00 -29.07
CA ARG A 240 -9.87 -26.78 -29.14
C ARG A 240 -10.95 -26.02 -29.90
N GLY A 241 -11.09 -24.71 -29.69
CA GLY A 241 -12.02 -23.88 -30.44
C GLY A 241 -11.74 -23.84 -31.95
N ARG A 242 -10.51 -24.16 -32.37
CA ARG A 242 -10.12 -24.28 -33.79
C ARG A 242 -10.20 -25.71 -34.32
N LEU A 243 -10.37 -26.71 -33.45
CA LEU A 243 -10.36 -28.13 -33.82
C LEU A 243 -11.38 -28.47 -34.90
N HIS A 244 -12.57 -27.87 -34.81
CA HIS A 244 -13.66 -28.06 -35.77
C HIS A 244 -13.25 -27.69 -37.21
N GLN A 245 -12.40 -26.68 -37.38
CA GLN A 245 -11.90 -26.25 -38.69
C GLN A 245 -10.87 -27.25 -39.24
N TYR A 246 -10.09 -27.88 -38.37
CA TYR A 246 -9.16 -28.94 -38.76
C TYR A 246 -9.90 -30.23 -39.08
N GLU A 247 -10.95 -30.59 -38.34
CA GLU A 247 -11.83 -31.73 -38.64
C GLU A 247 -12.52 -31.56 -40.00
N GLU A 248 -13.05 -30.37 -40.29
CA GLU A 248 -13.64 -30.04 -41.59
C GLU A 248 -12.60 -30.18 -42.72
N LEU A 249 -11.39 -29.64 -42.53
CA LEU A 249 -10.30 -29.78 -43.50
C LEU A 249 -9.87 -31.24 -43.72
N VAL A 250 -9.83 -32.06 -42.66
CA VAL A 250 -9.51 -33.49 -42.75
C VAL A 250 -10.57 -34.23 -43.55
N ALA A 251 -11.85 -33.94 -43.27
CA ALA A 251 -12.98 -34.52 -44.00
C ALA A 251 -12.97 -34.11 -45.48
N GLU A 252 -12.62 -32.86 -45.81
CA GLU A 252 -12.47 -32.39 -47.20
C GLU A 252 -11.28 -33.01 -47.93
N THR A 253 -10.18 -33.30 -47.21
CA THR A 253 -8.94 -33.83 -47.80
C THR A 253 -8.87 -35.35 -47.84
N GLY A 254 -9.78 -36.07 -47.17
CA GLY A 254 -9.80 -37.53 -47.08
C GLY A 254 -8.61 -38.12 -46.30
N ALA A 255 -8.00 -37.33 -45.41
CA ALA A 255 -6.81 -37.68 -44.64
C ALA A 255 -7.12 -38.42 -43.30
N ASP A 256 -8.24 -39.12 -43.25
CA ASP A 256 -8.84 -39.68 -42.02
C ASP A 256 -7.90 -40.59 -41.21
N GLY A 257 -6.95 -41.28 -41.87
CA GLY A 257 -6.08 -42.26 -41.20
C GLY A 257 -4.96 -41.69 -40.32
N PHE A 258 -4.56 -40.43 -40.52
CA PHE A 258 -3.44 -39.82 -39.78
C PHE A 258 -3.87 -38.71 -38.81
N ALA A 259 -4.91 -37.94 -39.15
CA ALA A 259 -5.28 -36.77 -38.36
C ALA A 259 -6.16 -37.12 -37.13
N VAL A 260 -7.05 -38.10 -37.22
CA VAL A 260 -7.99 -38.44 -36.13
C VAL A 260 -7.28 -38.85 -34.82
N PRO A 261 -6.24 -39.72 -34.82
CA PRO A 261 -5.53 -40.08 -33.60
C PRO A 261 -4.76 -38.92 -32.94
N GLU A 262 -4.39 -37.90 -33.71
CA GLU A 262 -3.68 -36.72 -33.20
C GLU A 262 -4.65 -35.75 -32.51
N LEU A 263 -5.87 -35.62 -33.05
CA LEU A 263 -6.97 -34.86 -32.43
C LEU A 263 -7.42 -35.51 -31.11
N ASP A 264 -7.56 -36.84 -31.06
CA ASP A 264 -7.89 -37.58 -29.83
C ASP A 264 -6.82 -37.40 -28.73
N ARG A 265 -5.54 -37.39 -29.11
CA ARG A 265 -4.44 -37.12 -28.17
C ARG A 265 -4.52 -35.70 -27.60
N LEU A 266 -4.81 -34.71 -28.44
CA LEU A 266 -4.95 -33.32 -28.00
C LEU A 266 -6.11 -33.16 -27.01
N ALA A 267 -7.23 -33.83 -27.23
CA ALA A 267 -8.35 -33.86 -26.29
C ALA A 267 -7.94 -34.51 -24.95
N ALA A 268 -7.24 -35.65 -25.00
CA ALA A 268 -6.75 -36.32 -23.79
C ALA A 268 -5.69 -35.52 -23.02
N ASP A 269 -4.84 -34.74 -23.71
CA ASP A 269 -3.92 -33.80 -23.10
C ASP A 269 -4.67 -32.65 -22.39
N ALA A 270 -5.73 -32.15 -23.01
CA ALA A 270 -6.58 -31.12 -22.41
C ALA A 270 -7.22 -31.58 -21.09
N ASP A 271 -7.76 -32.79 -21.06
CA ASP A 271 -8.37 -33.39 -19.86
C ASP A 271 -7.33 -33.56 -18.73
N ARG A 272 -6.09 -33.96 -19.07
CA ARG A 272 -4.99 -34.06 -18.10
C ARG A 272 -4.63 -32.69 -17.51
N LEU A 273 -4.60 -31.65 -18.34
CA LEU A 273 -4.31 -30.29 -17.89
C LEU A 273 -5.43 -29.71 -17.02
N GLU A 274 -6.70 -29.96 -17.36
CA GLU A 274 -7.82 -29.53 -16.52
C GLU A 274 -7.73 -30.16 -15.12
N GLN A 275 -7.40 -31.45 -15.04
CA GLN A 275 -7.16 -32.12 -13.76
C GLN A 275 -5.95 -31.55 -13.01
N ALA A 276 -4.89 -31.15 -13.71
CA ALA A 276 -3.74 -30.48 -13.11
C ALA A 276 -4.11 -29.10 -12.55
N LEU A 277 -4.87 -28.30 -13.30
CA LEU A 277 -5.38 -27.00 -12.86
C LEU A 277 -6.25 -27.13 -11.61
N ARG A 278 -7.24 -28.04 -11.63
CA ARG A 278 -8.11 -28.30 -10.47
C ARG A 278 -7.31 -28.68 -9.22
N ARG A 279 -6.28 -29.53 -9.36
CA ARG A 279 -5.38 -29.90 -8.26
C ARG A 279 -4.57 -28.71 -7.76
N SER A 280 -4.02 -27.90 -8.66
CA SER A 280 -3.22 -26.72 -8.30
C SER A 280 -4.04 -25.66 -7.57
N VAL A 281 -5.27 -25.38 -8.05
CA VAL A 281 -6.21 -24.45 -7.38
C VAL A 281 -6.61 -25.00 -6.01
N SER A 282 -6.88 -26.30 -5.88
CA SER A 282 -7.17 -26.93 -4.59
C SER A 282 -6.01 -26.79 -3.61
N SER A 283 -4.77 -27.02 -4.06
CA SER A 283 -3.56 -26.87 -3.24
C SER A 283 -3.34 -25.41 -2.79
N ALA A 284 -3.60 -24.43 -3.67
CA ALA A 284 -3.56 -23.02 -3.31
C ALA A 284 -4.63 -22.66 -2.25
N ARG A 285 -5.87 -23.12 -2.43
CA ARG A 285 -6.96 -22.94 -1.43
C ARG A 285 -6.64 -23.60 -0.09
N GLU A 286 -5.96 -24.75 -0.11
CA GLU A 286 -5.50 -25.41 1.12
C GLU A 286 -4.39 -24.63 1.82
N ALA A 287 -3.37 -24.17 1.09
CA ALA A 287 -2.32 -23.32 1.67
C ALA A 287 -2.90 -22.04 2.30
N PHE A 288 -3.91 -21.44 1.68
CA PHE A 288 -4.60 -20.29 2.23
C PHE A 288 -5.32 -20.59 3.56
N ARG A 289 -5.87 -21.80 3.74
CA ARG A 289 -6.48 -22.19 5.03
C ARG A 289 -5.47 -22.17 6.18
N TYR A 290 -4.21 -22.50 5.92
CA TYR A 290 -3.15 -22.45 6.94
C TYR A 290 -2.66 -21.02 7.24
N LEU A 291 -3.01 -20.03 6.42
CA LEU A 291 -2.78 -18.62 6.72
C LEU A 291 -3.81 -18.05 7.69
N ASP A 292 -4.99 -18.68 7.79
CA ASP A 292 -6.04 -18.24 8.71
C ASP A 292 -5.72 -18.66 10.15
N PRO A 293 -5.50 -17.72 11.09
CA PRO A 293 -5.22 -18.05 12.49
C PRO A 293 -6.39 -18.76 13.20
N GLY A 294 -7.58 -18.85 12.59
CA GLY A 294 -8.74 -19.59 13.10
C GLY A 294 -8.85 -21.05 12.65
N ALA A 295 -7.96 -21.55 11.78
CA ALA A 295 -8.02 -22.94 11.33
C ALA A 295 -7.58 -23.91 12.46
N PRO A 296 -8.34 -25.00 12.73
CA PRO A 296 -7.92 -25.99 13.72
C PRO A 296 -6.59 -26.61 13.28
N LYS A 297 -5.57 -26.45 14.13
CA LYS A 297 -4.31 -27.18 14.00
C LYS A 297 -4.60 -28.65 14.29
N GLU A 298 -4.89 -29.45 13.26
CA GLU A 298 -4.82 -30.89 13.39
C GLU A 298 -3.36 -31.25 13.71
N VAL A 299 -3.13 -31.55 14.99
CA VAL A 299 -1.89 -32.18 15.45
C VAL A 299 -1.89 -33.60 14.86
N PRO A 300 -0.93 -33.97 14.01
CA PRO A 300 -0.82 -35.34 13.51
C PRO A 300 -0.68 -36.27 14.72
N GLY A 301 -1.62 -37.21 14.84
CA GLY A 301 -1.72 -38.12 15.97
C GLY A 301 -0.38 -38.76 16.31
N ALA A 302 -0.04 -38.72 17.60
CA ALA A 302 1.05 -39.50 18.14
C ALA A 302 0.84 -40.98 17.77
N PRO A 303 1.86 -41.67 17.22
CA PRO A 303 1.77 -43.10 17.00
C PRO A 303 1.55 -43.78 18.36
N GLY A 304 0.50 -44.60 18.43
CA GLY A 304 0.17 -45.37 19.61
C GLY A 304 1.36 -46.21 20.08
N GLU A 305 1.66 -46.11 21.37
CA GLU A 305 2.49 -47.09 22.04
C GLU A 305 1.67 -48.36 22.32
N PRO A 306 2.30 -49.55 22.23
CA PRO A 306 1.65 -50.86 22.30
C PRO A 306 1.08 -51.23 23.67
#